data_AF-A0A6A1W5I1-F1
#
_entry.id   AF-A0A6A1W5I1-F1
#
_cell.length_a   1.000
_cell.length_b   1.000
_cell.length_c   1.000
_cell.angle_alpha   90.00
_cell.angle_beta   90.00
_cell.angle_gamma   90.00
#
_symmetry.space_group_name_H-M   'P 1'
#
loop_
_entity.id
_entity.type
_entity.pdbx_description
1 polymer ?
#
loop_
_entity_poly.entity_id
_entity_poly.type
_entity_poly.pdbx_seq_one_letter_code
_entity_poly.pdbx_strand_id
1 'polypeptide(L)'
;MANQAESFDSKGTKHDFNTVILERKKAPNRLIVDEAINGDNSVVTLHPETMEKLQLFRGDTILIKGKKRKDTIYIALADDTCDEAKIRMNKVVRSNLRVRLGDVVSVH
;
A
#
# COMPACT_ATOMS: atom_id res chain seq x y z
N MET A 1 -48.14 31.95 18.90
CA MET A 1 -46.79 31.55 19.37
C MET A 1 -46.87 30.11 19.85
N ALA A 2 -46.46 29.16 19.03
CA ALA A 2 -46.24 27.78 19.39
C ALA A 2 -44.86 27.42 18.84
N ASN A 3 -43.87 27.34 19.73
CA ASN A 3 -42.49 27.02 19.39
C ASN A 3 -42.39 25.51 19.16
N GLN A 4 -42.26 25.09 17.90
CA GLN A 4 -41.71 23.79 17.55
C GLN A 4 -40.18 23.91 17.64
N ALA A 5 -39.59 23.28 18.64
CA ALA A 5 -38.14 23.06 18.67
C ALA A 5 -37.85 21.89 17.73
N GLU A 6 -37.39 22.18 16.52
CA GLU A 6 -36.73 21.18 15.68
C GLU A 6 -35.43 20.74 16.38
N SER A 7 -35.41 19.50 16.84
CA SER A 7 -34.20 18.85 17.31
C SER A 7 -33.24 18.70 16.13
N PHE A 8 -32.19 19.51 16.11
CA PHE A 8 -31.03 19.33 15.24
C PHE A 8 -30.40 17.96 15.57
N ASP A 9 -30.73 16.95 14.75
CA ASP A 9 -30.11 15.64 14.82
C ASP A 9 -28.71 15.75 14.20
N SER A 10 -27.79 16.28 14.99
CA SER A 10 -26.36 16.21 14.69
C SER A 10 -25.97 14.74 14.79
N LYS A 11 -26.04 14.02 13.66
CA LYS A 11 -25.38 12.72 13.47
C LYS A 11 -23.88 12.92 13.60
N GLY A 12 -23.41 13.10 14.83
CA GLY A 12 -22.03 12.96 15.20
C GLY A 12 -21.67 11.50 15.01
N THR A 13 -21.00 11.20 13.90
CA THR A 13 -20.14 10.02 13.82
C THR A 13 -19.20 10.09 15.02
N LYS A 14 -19.51 9.29 16.06
CA LYS A 14 -18.59 9.04 17.16
C LYS A 14 -17.32 8.51 16.52
N HIS A 15 -16.28 9.33 16.48
CA HIS A 15 -14.96 8.87 16.10
C HIS A 15 -14.52 7.89 17.20
N ASP A 16 -14.48 6.61 16.87
CA ASP A 16 -14.00 5.57 17.77
C ASP A 16 -12.49 5.75 17.93
N PHE A 17 -12.08 6.62 18.85
CA PHE A 17 -10.66 6.91 19.15
C PHE A 17 -9.86 5.64 19.48
N ASN A 18 -10.53 4.60 19.97
CA ASN A 18 -9.93 3.29 20.25
C ASN A 18 -9.47 2.53 18.99
N THR A 19 -10.05 2.82 17.81
CA THR A 19 -9.71 2.13 16.55
C THR A 19 -8.82 2.96 15.61
N VAL A 20 -8.57 4.23 15.92
CA VAL A 20 -7.75 5.13 15.07
C VAL A 20 -6.32 4.59 14.85
N ILE A 21 -5.78 3.83 15.82
CA ILE A 21 -4.46 3.19 15.70
C ILE A 21 -4.47 2.05 14.67
N LEU A 22 -5.60 1.36 14.50
CA LEU A 22 -5.76 0.24 13.56
C LEU A 22 -6.10 0.73 12.14
N GLU A 23 -6.65 1.94 12.02
CA GLU A 23 -6.94 2.52 10.71
C GLU A 23 -5.67 2.69 9.89
N ARG A 24 -5.68 2.09 8.70
CA ARG A 24 -4.53 2.13 7.80
C ARG A 24 -4.40 3.56 7.27
N LYS A 25 -3.42 4.29 7.79
CA LYS A 25 -3.00 5.59 7.21
C LYS A 25 -2.77 5.42 5.71
N LYS A 26 -3.51 6.18 4.90
CA LYS A 26 -3.28 6.30 3.46
C LYS A 26 -1.96 7.04 3.28
N ALA A 27 -0.92 6.30 2.89
CA ALA A 27 0.38 6.86 2.57
C ALA A 27 0.73 6.40 1.15
N PRO A 28 1.33 7.26 0.32
CA PRO A 28 1.58 6.97 -1.10
C PRO A 28 2.51 5.76 -1.30
N ASN A 29 3.32 5.45 -0.30
CA ASN A 29 4.28 4.34 -0.33
C ASN A 29 3.69 3.01 0.15
N ARG A 30 2.38 2.94 0.42
CA ARG A 30 1.69 1.71 0.83
C ARG A 30 0.97 1.09 -0.35
N LEU A 31 1.50 -0.04 -0.81
CA LEU A 31 1.02 -0.71 -2.03
C LEU A 31 0.47 -2.10 -1.72
N ILE A 32 -0.51 -2.51 -2.51
CA ILE A 32 -1.17 -3.81 -2.39
C ILE A 32 -0.39 -4.84 -3.21
N VAL A 33 -0.09 -5.99 -2.60
CA VAL A 33 0.66 -7.07 -3.25
C VAL A 33 -0.20 -7.77 -4.30
N ASP A 34 0.31 -7.84 -5.52
CA ASP A 34 -0.29 -8.57 -6.65
C ASP A 34 0.70 -9.57 -7.26
N GLU A 35 0.18 -10.46 -8.10
CA GLU A 35 0.98 -11.51 -8.75
C GLU A 35 1.87 -10.92 -9.84
N ALA A 36 3.13 -11.39 -9.90
CA ALA A 36 4.06 -10.97 -10.92
C ALA A 36 3.89 -11.77 -12.21
N ILE A 37 4.16 -11.12 -13.34
CA ILE A 37 4.28 -11.76 -14.65
C ILE A 37 5.72 -12.30 -14.83
N ASN A 38 6.70 -11.67 -14.19
CA ASN A 38 8.11 -12.05 -14.24
C ASN A 38 8.48 -13.10 -13.16
N GLY A 39 9.49 -13.91 -13.48
CA GLY A 39 10.01 -14.96 -12.59
C GLY A 39 11.27 -14.57 -11.80
N ASP A 40 11.77 -13.34 -11.97
CA ASP A 40 13.00 -12.89 -11.32
C ASP A 40 12.78 -12.62 -9.82
N ASN A 41 13.67 -13.12 -8.97
CA ASN A 41 13.58 -13.00 -7.50
C ASN A 41 14.14 -11.69 -6.95
N SER A 42 14.81 -10.90 -7.79
CA SER A 42 15.45 -9.64 -7.41
C SER A 42 14.64 -8.41 -7.81
N VAL A 43 13.57 -8.59 -8.60
CA VAL A 43 12.81 -7.51 -9.23
C VAL A 43 11.39 -7.43 -8.68
N VAL A 44 10.93 -6.20 -8.50
CA VAL A 44 9.51 -5.88 -8.29
C VAL A 44 9.06 -4.86 -9.31
N THR A 45 7.75 -4.86 -9.57
CA THR A 45 7.19 -4.05 -10.65
C THR A 45 6.14 -3.09 -10.10
N LEU A 46 6.24 -1.83 -10.53
CA LEU A 46 5.41 -0.69 -10.11
C LEU A 46 4.88 0.04 -11.35
N HIS A 47 3.74 0.71 -11.19
CA HIS A 47 3.25 1.63 -12.22
C HIS A 47 4.20 2.84 -12.35
N PRO A 48 4.48 3.35 -13.56
CA PRO A 48 5.34 4.51 -13.77
C PRO A 48 4.94 5.74 -12.95
N GLU A 49 3.65 6.05 -12.85
CA GLU A 49 3.18 7.19 -12.05
C GLU A 49 3.42 6.99 -10.55
N THR A 50 3.33 5.76 -10.06
CA THR A 50 3.62 5.45 -8.65
C THR A 50 5.11 5.61 -8.36
N MET A 51 5.97 5.24 -9.31
CA MET A 51 7.41 5.49 -9.20
C MET A 51 7.70 6.99 -9.16
N GLU A 52 7.09 7.80 -10.04
CA GLU A 52 7.26 9.25 -10.04
C GLU A 52 6.78 9.90 -8.74
N LYS A 53 5.62 9.49 -8.21
CA LYS A 53 5.10 9.95 -6.91
C LYS A 53 6.04 9.63 -5.74
N LEU A 54 6.76 8.52 -5.84
CA LEU A 54 7.76 8.10 -4.86
C LEU A 54 9.17 8.59 -5.18
N GLN A 55 9.34 9.36 -6.26
CA GLN A 55 10.63 9.87 -6.75
C GLN A 55 11.65 8.76 -7.02
N LEU A 56 11.16 7.61 -7.50
CA LEU A 56 11.95 6.46 -7.89
C LEU A 56 12.17 6.46 -9.40
N PHE A 57 13.36 6.07 -9.81
CA PHE A 57 13.71 5.83 -11.20
C PHE A 57 13.72 4.33 -11.50
N ARG A 58 13.60 4.01 -12.79
CA ARG A 58 13.70 2.63 -13.27
C ARG A 58 15.08 2.07 -12.94
N GLY A 59 15.12 0.97 -12.20
CA GLY A 59 16.35 0.30 -11.80
C GLY A 59 16.83 0.65 -10.39
N ASP A 60 16.13 1.52 -9.67
CA ASP A 60 16.48 1.85 -8.30
C ASP A 60 16.35 0.66 -7.35
N THR A 61 17.24 0.62 -6.36
CA THR A 61 17.17 -0.34 -5.26
C THR A 61 16.30 0.22 -4.15
N ILE A 62 15.17 -0.42 -3.90
CA ILE A 62 14.17 0.00 -2.92
C ILE A 62 14.10 -0.97 -1.75
N LEU A 63 13.82 -0.44 -0.56
CA LEU A 63 13.59 -1.22 0.64
C LEU A 63 12.09 -1.49 0.81
N ILE A 64 11.71 -2.77 0.77
CA ILE A 64 10.33 -3.18 1.01
C ILE A 64 10.20 -3.72 2.42
N LYS A 65 9.28 -3.14 3.18
CA LYS A 65 8.90 -3.60 4.52
C LYS A 65 7.64 -4.46 4.45
N GLY A 66 7.79 -5.73 4.80
CA GLY A 66 6.73 -6.72 4.91
C GLY A 66 6.21 -6.90 6.34
N LYS A 67 5.67 -8.09 6.62
CA LYS A 67 5.12 -8.44 7.95
C LYS A 67 6.16 -9.11 8.84
N LYS A 68 5.90 -9.14 10.15
CA LYS A 68 6.76 -9.76 11.17
C LYS A 68 8.23 -9.28 11.10
N ARG A 69 8.43 -7.97 10.88
CA ARG A 69 9.75 -7.33 10.78
C ARG A 69 10.65 -7.98 9.71
N LYS A 70 10.05 -8.42 8.61
CA LYS A 70 10.78 -8.85 7.43
C LYS A 70 10.85 -7.71 6.44
N ASP A 71 12.07 -7.32 6.14
CA ASP A 71 12.44 -6.29 5.20
C ASP A 71 13.53 -6.83 4.27
N THR A 72 13.50 -6.39 3.01
CA THR A 72 14.43 -6.84 1.98
C THR A 72 14.52 -5.77 0.90
N ILE A 73 15.67 -5.71 0.23
CA ILE A 73 15.90 -4.81 -0.90
C ILE A 73 15.54 -5.49 -2.22
N TYR A 74 14.99 -4.72 -3.16
CA TYR A 74 14.65 -5.20 -4.51
C TYR A 74 14.90 -4.10 -5.54
N ILE A 75 15.02 -4.50 -6.80
CA ILE A 75 15.13 -3.58 -7.94
C ILE A 75 13.73 -3.25 -8.45
N ALA A 76 13.41 -1.96 -8.55
CA ALA A 76 12.12 -1.49 -9.03
C ALA A 76 12.13 -1.32 -10.56
N LEU A 77 11.20 -1.95 -11.26
CA LEU A 77 10.96 -1.74 -12.69
C LEU A 77 9.56 -1.15 -12.94
N ALA A 78 9.48 -0.29 -13.95
CA ALA A 78 8.23 0.31 -14.42
C ALA A 78 7.48 -0.63 -15.37
N ASP A 79 6.16 -0.74 -15.19
CA ASP A 79 5.20 -1.47 -16.03
C ASP A 79 3.84 -0.76 -15.99
N ASP A 80 3.37 -0.31 -17.15
CA ASP A 80 2.11 0.41 -17.34
C ASP A 80 0.87 -0.49 -17.28
N THR A 81 1.06 -1.81 -17.31
CA THR A 81 -0.05 -2.77 -17.16
C THR A 81 -0.41 -3.04 -15.70
N CYS A 82 0.35 -2.50 -14.74
CA CYS A 82 0.13 -2.64 -13.30
C CYS A 82 -0.73 -1.49 -12.76
N ASP A 83 -1.68 -1.78 -11.86
CA ASP A 83 -2.44 -0.70 -11.22
C ASP A 83 -1.53 0.16 -10.32
N GLU A 84 -1.77 1.48 -10.27
CA GLU A 84 -1.00 2.43 -9.46
C GLU A 84 -0.93 2.06 -7.96
N ALA A 85 -2.00 1.50 -7.42
CA ALA A 85 -2.09 1.13 -6.01
C ALA A 85 -1.43 -0.22 -5.67
N LYS A 86 -0.86 -0.90 -6.67
CA LYS A 86 -0.35 -2.27 -6.54
C LYS A 86 1.15 -2.35 -6.76
N ILE A 87 1.72 -3.40 -6.22
CA ILE A 87 3.10 -3.83 -6.44
C ILE A 87 3.08 -5.30 -6.82
N ARG A 88 3.66 -5.61 -7.97
CA ARG A 88 3.78 -6.99 -8.45
C ARG A 88 5.09 -7.59 -7.97
N MET A 89 4.98 -8.76 -7.35
CA MET A 89 6.14 -9.50 -6.86
C MET A 89 5.85 -11.00 -6.88
N ASN A 90 6.87 -11.80 -7.19
CA ASN A 90 6.71 -13.24 -7.34
C ASN A 90 6.55 -13.97 -5.99
N LYS A 91 6.29 -15.28 -6.04
CA LYS A 91 6.08 -16.11 -4.84
C LYS A 91 7.27 -16.10 -3.86
N VAL A 92 8.50 -16.06 -4.35
CA VAL A 92 9.72 -16.07 -3.51
C VAL A 92 9.82 -14.76 -2.72
N VAL A 93 9.63 -13.62 -3.41
CA VAL A 93 9.62 -12.29 -2.79
C VAL A 93 8.53 -12.18 -1.72
N ARG A 94 7.32 -12.66 -2.00
CA ARG A 94 6.22 -12.69 -1.00
C ARG A 94 6.55 -13.54 0.23
N SER A 95 7.18 -14.70 0.02
CA SER A 95 7.61 -15.59 1.10
C SER A 95 8.63 -14.91 2.01
N ASN A 96 9.63 -14.24 1.42
CA ASN A 96 10.66 -13.51 2.16
C ASN A 96 10.07 -12.42 3.06
N LEU A 97 9.10 -11.67 2.54
CA LEU A 97 8.40 -10.59 3.24
C LEU A 97 7.26 -11.07 4.17
N ARG A 98 6.96 -12.38 4.17
CA ARG A 98 5.85 -13.01 4.90
C ARG A 98 4.48 -12.39 4.59
N VAL A 99 4.23 -12.09 3.31
CA VAL A 99 2.98 -11.51 2.81
C VAL A 99 2.25 -12.45 1.85
N ARG A 100 0.97 -12.19 1.63
CA ARG A 100 0.11 -12.87 0.65
C ARG A 100 -0.42 -11.86 -0.38
N LEU A 101 -1.03 -12.35 -1.46
CA LEU A 101 -1.75 -11.48 -2.40
C LEU A 101 -2.84 -10.70 -1.65
N GLY A 102 -2.98 -9.41 -1.97
CA GLY A 102 -3.90 -8.50 -1.29
C GLY A 102 -3.40 -7.92 0.04
N ASP A 103 -2.25 -8.39 0.56
CA ASP A 103 -1.60 -7.73 1.69
C ASP A 103 -1.02 -6.37 1.28
N VAL A 104 -0.80 -5.51 2.26
CA VAL A 104 -0.20 -4.19 2.04
C VAL A 104 1.24 -4.21 2.53
N VAL A 105 2.15 -3.71 1.70
CA VAL A 105 3.57 -3.48 2.02
C VAL A 105 3.90 -2.00 1.97
N SER A 106 5.04 -1.62 2.54
CA SER A 106 5.55 -0.24 2.49
C SER A 106 6.85 -0.22 1.70
N VAL A 107 6.95 0.68 0.72
CA VAL A 107 8.14 0.92 -0.10
C VAL A 107 8.90 2.13 0.46
N HIS A 108 10.23 2.08 0.41
CA HIS A 108 11.14 3.13 0.88
C HIS A 108 12.38 3.20 0.00
#